data_AF-A0A923SL05-F1
#
_entry.id   AF-A0A923SL05-F1
#
_cell.length_a   1.000
_cell.length_b   1.000
_cell.length_c   1.000
_cell.angle_alpha   90.00
_cell.angle_beta   90.00
_cell.angle_gamma   90.00
#
_symmetry.space_group_name_H-M   'P 1'
#
loop_
_entity.id
_entity.type
_entity.pdbx_description
1 polymer ?
#
loop_
_entity_poly.entity_id
_entity_poly.type
_entity_poly.pdbx_seq_one_letter_code
_entity_poly.pdbx_strand_id
1 'polypeptide(L)'
;MGKGMRWLRVLCVCAMLCIFATLLTAAAESPETRTVESLLKTRVAILNNMLTGNITCSEGQEQLKKVETDALYTKDVENIRAYDASDYDAMEKMEILSLQRQGKVCDILHYEAKIRWNCVGYDGAYVDTATYQIGVSCKDDTYRLISIEIL
;
A
#
# COMPACT_ATOMS: atom_id res chain seq x y z
N MET A 1 41.36 -17.32 38.92
CA MET A 1 39.98 -17.05 38.48
C MET A 1 39.92 -16.19 37.21
N GLY A 2 40.47 -16.64 36.07
CA GLY A 2 40.59 -15.77 34.87
C GLY A 2 40.20 -16.38 33.52
N LYS A 3 40.01 -17.71 33.44
CA LYS A 3 39.70 -18.39 32.17
C LYS A 3 38.18 -18.44 31.89
N GLY A 4 37.33 -18.82 32.85
CA GLY A 4 35.88 -18.95 32.64
C GLY A 4 35.17 -17.65 32.22
N MET A 5 35.60 -16.51 32.77
CA MET A 5 34.99 -15.20 32.47
C MET A 5 35.34 -14.68 31.05
N ARG A 6 36.42 -15.17 30.43
CA ARG A 6 36.78 -14.84 29.04
C ARG A 6 35.92 -15.61 28.04
N TRP A 7 35.65 -16.89 28.29
CA TRP A 7 34.77 -17.71 27.43
C TRP A 7 33.31 -17.25 27.49
N LEU A 8 32.83 -16.84 28.68
CA LEU A 8 31.48 -16.29 28.85
C LEU A 8 31.29 -14.97 28.06
N ARG A 9 32.30 -14.10 28.07
CA ARG A 9 32.28 -12.84 27.30
C ARG A 9 32.25 -13.09 25.79
N VAL A 10 33.01 -14.07 25.29
CA VAL A 10 33.00 -14.44 23.86
C VAL A 10 31.64 -14.99 23.44
N LEU A 11 31.02 -15.85 24.26
CA LEU A 11 29.67 -16.38 24.01
C LEU A 11 28.61 -15.27 23.98
N CYS A 12 28.66 -14.32 24.91
CA CYS A 12 27.73 -13.19 24.92
C CYS A 12 27.89 -12.27 23.69
N VAL A 13 29.12 -12.05 23.22
CA VAL A 13 29.37 -11.24 22.01
C VAL A 13 28.85 -11.95 20.75
N CYS A 14 29.05 -13.26 20.63
CA CYS A 14 28.49 -14.05 19.52
C CYS A 14 26.95 -14.05 19.54
N ALA A 15 26.34 -14.21 20.72
CA ALA A 15 24.88 -14.16 20.86
C ALA A 15 24.31 -12.78 20.48
N MET A 16 24.95 -11.69 20.91
CA MET A 16 24.57 -10.33 20.49
C MET A 16 24.71 -10.13 18.97
N LEU A 17 25.79 -10.62 18.36
CA LEU A 17 25.98 -10.54 16.89
C LEU A 17 24.89 -11.31 16.12
N CYS A 18 24.42 -12.45 16.62
CA CYS A 18 23.30 -13.17 16.03
C CYS A 18 21.97 -12.42 16.16
N ILE A 19 21.76 -11.71 17.26
CA ILE A 19 20.57 -10.85 17.47
C ILE A 19 20.61 -9.64 16.52
N PHE A 20 21.78 -9.01 16.33
CA PHE A 20 21.92 -7.91 15.36
C PHE A 20 21.79 -8.37 13.90
N ALA A 21 22.26 -9.57 13.56
CA ALA A 21 22.13 -10.13 12.21
C ALA A 21 20.67 -10.48 11.84
N THR A 22 19.87 -10.89 12.82
CA THR A 22 18.43 -11.18 12.62
C THR A 22 17.57 -9.91 12.58
N LEU A 23 17.99 -8.83 13.27
CA LEU A 23 17.32 -7.53 13.23
C LEU A 23 17.51 -6.79 11.89
N LEU A 24 18.68 -6.93 11.24
CA LEU A 24 18.93 -6.28 9.94
C LEU A 24 18.19 -6.94 8.77
N THR A 25 17.80 -8.21 8.88
CA THR A 25 17.04 -8.90 7.82
C THR A 25 15.57 -8.49 7.77
N ALA A 26 15.04 -7.91 8.84
CA ALA A 26 13.65 -7.46 8.93
C ALA A 26 13.38 -6.06 8.33
N ALA A 27 14.43 -5.33 7.91
CA ALA A 27 14.32 -3.95 7.42
C ALA A 27 14.40 -3.81 5.89
N ALA A 28 14.65 -4.90 5.16
CA ALA A 28 14.59 -4.87 3.71
C ALA A 28 13.13 -5.07 3.27
N GLU A 29 12.45 -3.99 2.89
CA GLU A 29 11.14 -4.09 2.23
C GLU A 29 11.22 -5.04 1.04
N SER A 30 10.30 -6.01 1.01
CA SER A 30 10.26 -6.99 -0.07
C SER A 30 9.95 -6.30 -1.42
N PRO A 31 10.49 -6.80 -2.55
CA PRO A 31 10.13 -6.29 -3.87
C PRO A 31 8.62 -6.27 -4.11
N GLU A 32 7.89 -7.26 -3.58
CA GLU A 32 6.43 -7.34 -3.62
C GLU A 32 5.77 -6.15 -2.92
N THR A 33 6.21 -5.80 -1.71
CA THR A 33 5.69 -4.65 -0.95
C THR A 33 5.85 -3.34 -1.72
N ARG A 34 7.02 -3.13 -2.36
CA ARG A 34 7.25 -1.94 -3.20
C ARG A 34 6.34 -1.90 -4.41
N THR A 35 6.09 -3.06 -5.04
CA THR A 35 5.13 -3.18 -6.13
C THR A 35 3.73 -2.79 -5.66
N VAL A 36 3.28 -3.28 -4.52
CA VAL A 36 1.96 -2.94 -3.97
C VAL A 36 1.84 -1.45 -3.64
N GLU A 37 2.85 -0.85 -3.02
CA GLU A 37 2.91 0.59 -2.80
C GLU A 37 2.78 1.38 -4.11
N SER A 38 3.50 0.95 -5.16
CA SER A 38 3.43 1.57 -6.48
C SER A 38 2.03 1.47 -7.09
N LEU A 39 1.38 0.30 -6.98
CA LEU A 39 0.01 0.09 -7.46
C LEU A 39 -0.97 1.03 -6.75
N LEU A 40 -0.89 1.16 -5.42
CA LEU A 40 -1.77 2.03 -4.64
C LEU A 40 -1.61 3.51 -5.04
N LYS A 41 -0.35 3.97 -5.14
CA LYS A 41 -0.05 5.35 -5.57
C LYS A 41 -0.54 5.61 -7.00
N THR A 42 -0.33 4.66 -7.90
CA THR A 42 -0.74 4.78 -9.30
C THR A 42 -2.27 4.82 -9.42
N ARG A 43 -2.97 3.92 -8.72
CA ARG A 43 -4.44 3.92 -8.61
C ARG A 43 -4.95 5.30 -8.18
N VAL A 44 -4.42 5.81 -7.07
CA VAL A 44 -4.84 7.10 -6.51
C VAL A 44 -4.64 8.24 -7.51
N ALA A 45 -3.50 8.27 -8.19
CA ALA A 45 -3.23 9.28 -9.21
C ALA A 45 -4.21 9.21 -10.39
N ILE A 46 -4.54 8.00 -10.87
CA ILE A 46 -5.51 7.80 -11.96
C ILE A 46 -6.89 8.31 -11.53
N LEU A 47 -7.38 7.86 -10.38
CA LEU A 47 -8.71 8.22 -9.89
C LEU A 47 -8.84 9.74 -9.65
N ASN A 48 -7.84 10.36 -9.01
CA ASN A 48 -7.82 11.81 -8.79
C ASN A 48 -7.81 12.56 -10.12
N ASN A 49 -7.04 12.12 -11.12
CA ASN A 49 -7.03 12.74 -12.44
C ASN A 49 -8.34 12.59 -13.21
N MET A 50 -9.06 11.47 -13.03
CA MET A 50 -10.40 11.30 -13.61
C MET A 50 -11.40 12.26 -12.96
N LEU A 51 -11.40 12.35 -11.64
CA LEU A 51 -12.37 13.14 -10.87
C LEU A 51 -12.14 14.65 -10.98
N THR A 52 -10.87 15.08 -11.16
CA THR A 52 -10.52 16.48 -11.42
C THR A 52 -10.63 16.87 -12.90
N GLY A 53 -10.96 15.92 -13.79
CA GLY A 53 -11.09 16.16 -15.23
C GLY A 53 -9.76 16.33 -15.98
N ASN A 54 -8.63 16.00 -15.35
CA ASN A 54 -7.30 16.04 -15.99
C ASN A 54 -7.14 14.96 -17.08
N ILE A 55 -7.86 13.84 -16.95
CA ILE A 55 -7.96 12.80 -17.99
C ILE A 55 -9.42 12.40 -18.19
N THR A 56 -9.72 11.88 -19.37
CA THR A 56 -11.08 11.40 -19.66
C THR A 56 -11.40 10.10 -18.90
N CYS A 57 -12.69 9.84 -18.69
CA CYS A 57 -13.13 8.58 -18.07
C CYS A 57 -12.67 7.34 -18.85
N SER A 58 -12.59 7.43 -20.19
CA SER A 58 -12.11 6.34 -21.04
C SER A 58 -10.61 6.08 -20.84
N GLU A 59 -9.78 7.13 -20.89
CA GLU A 59 -8.33 7.02 -20.66
C GLU A 59 -8.02 6.51 -19.26
N GLY A 60 -8.74 7.03 -18.25
CA GLY A 60 -8.61 6.58 -16.87
C GLY A 60 -8.98 5.11 -16.70
N GLN A 61 -10.07 4.64 -17.31
CA GLN A 61 -10.46 3.23 -17.31
C GLN A 61 -9.39 2.31 -17.92
N GLU A 62 -8.73 2.73 -19.01
CA GLU A 62 -7.65 1.95 -19.63
C GLU A 62 -6.40 1.87 -18.75
N GLN A 63 -6.07 2.97 -18.05
CA GLN A 63 -4.97 2.99 -17.09
C GLN A 63 -5.29 2.14 -15.86
N LEU A 64 -6.52 2.24 -15.34
CA LEU A 64 -6.96 1.56 -14.12
C LEU A 64 -6.95 0.02 -14.30
N LYS A 65 -7.26 -0.50 -15.49
CA LYS A 65 -7.15 -1.95 -15.81
C LYS A 65 -5.74 -2.53 -15.64
N LYS A 66 -4.71 -1.67 -15.64
CA LYS A 66 -3.31 -2.09 -15.45
C LYS A 66 -2.95 -2.23 -13.97
N VAL A 67 -3.68 -1.55 -13.09
CA VAL A 67 -3.42 -1.54 -11.64
C VAL A 67 -4.44 -2.34 -10.84
N GLU A 68 -5.65 -2.53 -11.36
CA GLU A 68 -6.77 -3.18 -10.67
C GLU A 68 -7.44 -4.25 -11.55
N THR A 69 -8.14 -5.16 -10.91
CA THR A 69 -8.98 -6.16 -11.60
C THR A 69 -10.22 -6.51 -10.77
N ASP A 70 -11.10 -7.30 -11.38
CA ASP A 70 -12.24 -7.95 -10.74
C ASP A 70 -13.24 -6.95 -10.14
N ALA A 71 -13.72 -7.23 -8.92
CA ALA A 71 -14.76 -6.45 -8.26
C ALA A 71 -14.31 -5.02 -7.93
N LEU A 72 -13.04 -4.82 -7.58
CA LEU A 72 -12.50 -3.49 -7.29
C LEU A 72 -12.59 -2.57 -8.51
N TYR A 73 -12.09 -3.03 -9.66
CA TYR A 73 -12.17 -2.26 -10.90
C TYR A 73 -13.62 -1.91 -11.27
N THR A 74 -14.52 -2.89 -11.15
CA THR A 74 -15.94 -2.70 -11.49
C THR A 74 -16.57 -1.64 -10.57
N LYS A 75 -16.37 -1.76 -9.26
CA LYS A 75 -16.85 -0.82 -8.24
C LYS A 75 -16.31 0.59 -8.47
N ASP A 76 -15.02 0.73 -8.74
CA ASP A 76 -14.40 2.06 -8.94
C ASP A 76 -14.93 2.74 -10.21
N VAL A 77 -15.10 2.00 -11.31
CA VAL A 77 -15.67 2.57 -12.54
C VAL A 77 -17.13 2.96 -12.37
N GLU A 78 -17.93 2.17 -11.65
CA GLU A 78 -19.32 2.51 -11.32
C GLU A 78 -19.40 3.75 -10.44
N ASN A 79 -18.57 3.83 -9.40
CA ASN A 79 -18.52 4.97 -8.49
C ASN A 79 -18.15 6.27 -9.23
N ILE A 80 -17.13 6.24 -10.09
CA ILE A 80 -16.71 7.43 -10.85
C ILE A 80 -17.83 7.93 -11.77
N ARG A 81 -18.61 7.03 -12.37
CA ARG A 81 -19.74 7.41 -13.25
C ARG A 81 -20.92 7.99 -12.48
N ALA A 82 -21.09 7.59 -11.23
CA ALA A 82 -22.15 8.07 -10.35
C ALA A 82 -21.79 9.39 -9.64
N TYR A 83 -20.51 9.74 -9.61
CA TYR A 83 -19.99 10.89 -8.87
C TYR A 83 -20.24 12.21 -9.63
N ASP A 84 -20.83 13.20 -8.96
CA ASP A 84 -20.84 14.57 -9.46
C ASP A 84 -19.54 15.28 -9.02
N ALA A 85 -19.01 16.16 -9.86
CA ALA A 85 -17.76 16.85 -9.59
C ALA A 85 -17.82 17.74 -8.33
N SER A 86 -19.02 18.19 -7.93
CA SER A 86 -19.24 18.97 -6.71
C SER A 86 -19.02 18.19 -5.41
N ASP A 87 -19.06 16.86 -5.49
CA ASP A 87 -19.04 16.00 -4.32
C ASP A 87 -17.62 15.49 -4.00
N TYR A 88 -16.63 15.89 -4.81
CA TYR A 88 -15.27 15.37 -4.75
C TYR A 88 -14.32 16.34 -4.06
N ASP A 89 -13.84 15.95 -2.89
CA ASP A 89 -12.72 16.62 -2.25
C ASP A 89 -11.42 16.19 -2.94
N ALA A 90 -10.74 17.16 -3.55
CA ALA A 90 -9.54 16.90 -4.33
C ALA A 90 -8.43 16.39 -3.43
N MET A 91 -7.77 15.31 -3.86
CA MET A 91 -6.65 14.76 -3.11
C MET A 91 -5.34 15.42 -3.54
N GLU A 92 -4.72 16.18 -2.63
CA GLU A 92 -3.40 16.77 -2.88
C GLU A 92 -2.27 15.76 -2.69
N LYS A 93 -2.35 14.95 -1.63
CA LYS A 93 -1.28 14.02 -1.28
C LYS A 93 -1.79 12.79 -0.54
N MET A 94 -1.33 11.64 -1.02
CA MET A 94 -1.41 10.36 -0.31
C MET A 94 -0.05 10.05 0.31
N GLU A 95 -0.05 9.65 1.58
CA GLU A 95 1.13 9.14 2.27
C GLU A 95 0.84 7.78 2.91
N ILE A 96 1.57 6.74 2.48
CA ILE A 96 1.50 5.42 3.08
C ILE A 96 2.38 5.42 4.33
N LEU A 97 1.76 5.45 5.50
CA LEU A 97 2.44 5.47 6.79
C LEU A 97 2.97 4.08 7.18
N SER A 98 2.26 3.03 6.79
CA SER A 98 2.71 1.65 6.94
C SER A 98 2.07 0.77 5.86
N LEU A 99 2.81 -0.23 5.38
CA LEU A 99 2.32 -1.26 4.48
C LEU A 99 2.90 -2.62 4.90
N GLN A 100 2.08 -3.44 5.55
CA GLN A 100 2.52 -4.70 6.15
C GLN A 100 1.82 -5.88 5.49
N ARG A 101 2.60 -6.84 5.02
CA ARG A 101 2.07 -8.09 4.48
C ARG A 101 1.54 -8.95 5.63
N GLN A 102 0.25 -9.28 5.57
CA GLN A 102 -0.42 -10.14 6.54
C GLN A 102 -0.33 -11.62 6.16
N GLY A 103 -0.22 -11.93 4.86
CA GLY A 103 -0.07 -13.31 4.41
C GLY A 103 -0.23 -13.48 2.90
N LYS A 104 -0.36 -14.75 2.48
CA LYS A 104 -0.69 -15.17 1.12
C LYS A 104 -1.63 -16.36 1.17
N VAL A 105 -2.70 -16.32 0.39
CA VAL A 105 -3.63 -17.43 0.18
C VAL A 105 -3.75 -17.64 -1.32
N CYS A 106 -3.37 -18.83 -1.83
CA CYS A 106 -3.25 -19.08 -3.26
C CYS A 106 -2.41 -17.97 -3.95
N ASP A 107 -2.92 -17.34 -5.01
CA ASP A 107 -2.25 -16.25 -5.73
C ASP A 107 -2.68 -14.86 -5.23
N ILE A 108 -3.13 -14.75 -3.97
CA ILE A 108 -3.58 -13.49 -3.38
C ILE A 108 -2.69 -13.15 -2.20
N LEU A 109 -2.04 -11.99 -2.26
CA LEU A 109 -1.34 -11.37 -1.15
C LEU A 109 -2.31 -10.50 -0.36
N HIS A 110 -2.19 -10.55 0.97
CA HIS A 110 -2.96 -9.72 1.87
C HIS A 110 -2.05 -8.72 2.58
N TYR A 111 -2.45 -7.46 2.59
CA TYR A 111 -1.73 -6.38 3.24
C TYR A 111 -2.67 -5.58 4.14
N GLU A 112 -2.11 -5.05 5.21
CA GLU A 112 -2.70 -3.95 5.95
C GLU A 112 -1.90 -2.68 5.65
N ALA A 113 -2.59 -1.60 5.27
CA ALA A 113 -1.96 -0.31 5.03
C ALA A 113 -2.60 0.76 5.91
N LYS A 114 -1.76 1.61 6.51
CA LYS A 114 -2.20 2.85 7.13
C LYS A 114 -1.88 3.99 6.19
N ILE A 115 -2.89 4.71 5.74
CA ILE A 115 -2.75 5.76 4.73
C ILE A 115 -3.24 7.08 5.33
N ARG A 116 -2.44 8.13 5.14
CA ARG A 116 -2.82 9.51 5.40
C ARG A 116 -3.20 10.18 4.09
N TRP A 117 -4.33 10.86 4.10
CA TRP A 117 -4.88 11.61 2.99
C TRP A 117 -4.85 13.09 3.33
N ASN A 118 -4.22 13.90 2.48
CA ASN A 118 -4.34 15.36 2.54
C ASN A 118 -5.28 15.77 1.41
N CYS A 119 -6.43 16.31 1.78
CA CYS A 119 -7.52 16.63 0.87
C CYS A 119 -7.85 18.12 0.96
N VAL A 120 -8.42 18.65 -0.12
CA VAL A 120 -8.95 20.02 -0.18
C VAL A 120 -10.41 19.92 -0.59
N GLY A 121 -11.29 20.21 0.37
CA GLY A 121 -12.73 20.26 0.17
C GLY A 121 -13.27 21.68 0.25
N TYR A 122 -14.60 21.78 0.28
CA TYR A 122 -15.31 23.06 0.35
C TYR A 122 -14.90 23.93 1.54
N ASP A 123 -14.73 23.31 2.72
CA ASP A 123 -14.35 23.99 3.97
C ASP A 123 -12.83 24.21 4.12
N GLY A 124 -12.06 23.89 3.08
CA GLY A 124 -10.60 24.03 3.02
C GLY A 124 -9.86 22.70 3.13
N ALA A 125 -8.56 22.81 3.44
CA ALA A 125 -7.67 21.66 3.52
C ALA A 125 -7.85 20.89 4.83
N TYR A 126 -7.90 19.57 4.74
CA TYR A 126 -7.97 18.68 5.90
C TYR A 126 -7.09 17.43 5.71
N VAL A 127 -6.83 16.75 6.82
CA VAL A 127 -6.04 15.53 6.86
C VAL A 127 -6.88 14.42 7.46
N ASP A 128 -6.98 13.31 6.74
CA ASP A 128 -7.59 12.09 7.23
C ASP A 128 -6.54 10.96 7.32
N THR A 129 -6.77 9.99 8.20
CA THR A 129 -5.91 8.81 8.31
C THR A 129 -6.74 7.59 8.64
N ALA A 130 -6.65 6.59 7.76
CA ALA A 130 -7.41 5.36 7.87
C ALA A 130 -6.51 4.14 7.66
N THR A 131 -6.96 3.00 8.19
CA THR A 131 -6.31 1.70 7.98
C THR A 131 -7.16 0.87 7.01
N TYR A 132 -6.50 0.20 6.09
CA TYR A 132 -7.13 -0.56 5.01
C TYR A 132 -6.60 -1.99 4.95
N GLN A 133 -7.50 -2.93 4.66
CA GLN A 133 -7.15 -4.26 4.18
C GLN A 133 -7.08 -4.26 2.66
N ILE A 134 -5.97 -4.76 2.12
CA ILE A 134 -5.66 -4.73 0.70
C ILE A 134 -5.42 -6.15 0.21
N GLY A 135 -6.17 -6.53 -0.82
CA GLY A 135 -5.97 -7.76 -1.57
C GLY A 135 -5.23 -7.48 -2.88
N VAL A 136 -4.21 -8.28 -3.18
CA VAL A 136 -3.44 -8.17 -4.42
C VAL A 136 -3.32 -9.53 -5.09
N SER A 137 -3.82 -9.67 -6.31
CA SER A 137 -3.58 -10.83 -7.16
C SER A 137 -2.15 -10.79 -7.67
N CYS A 138 -1.43 -11.92 -7.61
CA CYS A 138 -0.06 -12.10 -8.11
C CYS A 138 0.04 -13.23 -9.15
N LYS A 139 -1.01 -13.43 -9.96
CA LYS A 139 -1.05 -14.47 -11.00
C LYS A 139 -0.06 -14.17 -12.13
N ASP A 140 0.64 -15.19 -12.60
CA ASP A 140 1.59 -15.10 -13.72
C ASP A 140 2.60 -13.94 -13.57
N ASP A 141 3.11 -13.75 -12.35
CA ASP A 141 4.00 -12.64 -11.95
C ASP A 141 3.44 -11.21 -12.22
N THR A 142 2.15 -11.10 -12.49
CA THR A 142 1.45 -9.84 -12.70
C THR A 142 0.69 -9.46 -11.43
N TYR A 143 1.01 -8.29 -10.88
CA TYR A 143 0.40 -7.80 -9.65
C TYR A 143 -0.72 -6.81 -9.97
N ARG A 144 -1.93 -7.07 -9.45
CA ARG A 144 -3.09 -6.17 -9.58
C ARG A 144 -3.89 -6.14 -8.28
N LEU A 145 -4.35 -4.96 -7.90
CA LEU A 145 -5.24 -4.75 -6.77
C LEU A 145 -6.60 -5.41 -7.04
N ILE A 146 -7.14 -6.12 -6.04
CA ILE A 146 -8.45 -6.79 -6.14
C ILE A 146 -9.44 -6.37 -5.06
N SER A 147 -8.96 -5.78 -3.96
CA SER A 147 -9.80 -5.21 -2.91
C SER A 147 -9.04 -4.16 -2.10
N ILE A 148 -9.75 -3.13 -1.66
CA ILE A 148 -9.28 -2.12 -0.70
C ILE A 148 -10.48 -1.80 0.20
N GLU A 149 -10.43 -2.24 1.45
CA GLU A 149 -11.54 -2.11 2.40
C GLU A 149 -11.04 -1.40 3.66
N ILE A 150 -11.81 -0.43 4.16
CA ILE A 150 -11.50 0.28 5.40
C ILE A 150 -11.77 -0.62 6.62
N LEU A 151 -10.92 -0.52 7.65
CA LEU A 151 -11.06 -1.21 8.93
C LEU A 151 -11.77 -0.36 9.98
#